data_AF-A0A5M9IT29-F1
#
_entry.id   AF-A0A5M9IT29-F1
#
_cell.length_a   1.000
_cell.length_b   1.000
_cell.length_c   1.000
_cell.angle_alpha   90.00
_cell.angle_beta   90.00
_cell.angle_gamma   90.00
#
_symmetry.space_group_name_H-M   'P 1'
#
loop_
_entity.id
_entity.type
_entity.pdbx_description
1 polymer ?
#
loop_
_entity_poly.entity_id
_entity_poly.type
_entity_poly.pdbx_seq_one_letter_code
_entity_poly.pdbx_strand_id
1 'polypeptide(L)' 'MPDQKEILELILTAEVLALGAAIKAAKAAKGTQTTSDCVSDAVREIKSKREKVIQMLTQPTI' A
#
# COMPACT_ATOMS: atom_id res chain seq x y z
N MET A 1 -2.79 -10.37 24.78
CA MET A 1 -2.25 -9.31 23.92
C MET A 1 -2.06 -9.92 22.55
N PRO A 2 -2.48 -9.26 21.46
CA PRO A 2 -2.20 -9.78 20.12
C PRO A 2 -0.70 -10.00 19.98
N ASP A 3 -0.32 -11.10 19.37
CA ASP A 3 1.10 -11.37 19.14
C ASP A 3 1.68 -10.33 18.17
N GLN A 4 2.99 -10.11 18.18
CA GLN A 4 3.60 -9.09 17.32
C GLN A 4 3.33 -9.32 15.83
N LYS A 5 3.13 -10.58 15.42
CA LYS A 5 2.82 -10.94 14.04
C LYS A 5 1.38 -10.54 13.70
N GLU A 6 0.40 -10.78 14.58
CA GLU A 6 -0.99 -10.34 14.39
C GLU A 6 -1.08 -8.81 14.23
N ILE A 7 -0.31 -8.06 15.02
CA ILE A 7 -0.25 -6.59 14.91
C ILE A 7 0.33 -6.19 13.54
N LEU A 8 1.43 -6.82 13.10
CA LEU A 8 2.04 -6.53 11.80
C LEU A 8 1.12 -6.90 10.63
N GLU A 9 0.40 -8.01 10.73
CA GLU A 9 -0.59 -8.43 9.73
C GLU A 9 -1.75 -7.44 9.64
N LEU A 10 -2.24 -6.94 10.77
CA LEU A 10 -3.29 -5.91 10.81
C LEU A 10 -2.83 -4.59 10.20
N ILE A 11 -1.63 -4.12 10.55
CA ILE A 11 -1.05 -2.89 10.00
C ILE A 11 -0.89 -3.03 8.48
N LEU A 12 -0.26 -4.10 8.02
CA LEU A 12 -0.05 -4.33 6.59
C LEU A 12 -1.39 -4.41 5.83
N THR A 13 -2.39 -5.08 6.41
CA THR A 13 -3.71 -5.19 5.79
C THR A 13 -4.38 -3.81 5.68
N ALA A 14 -4.33 -2.99 6.73
CA ALA A 14 -4.87 -1.64 6.70
C ALA A 14 -4.18 -0.75 5.65
N GLU A 15 -2.84 -0.83 5.54
CA GLU A 15 -2.08 -0.08 4.55
C GLU A 15 -2.42 -0.49 3.11
N VAL A 16 -2.54 -1.80 2.86
CA VAL A 16 -2.93 -2.32 1.54
C VAL A 16 -4.33 -1.84 1.14
N LEU A 17 -5.29 -1.87 2.08
CA LEU A 17 -6.66 -1.41 1.81
C LEU A 17 -6.71 0.10 1.54
N ALA A 18 -5.96 0.89 2.33
CA ALA A 18 -5.87 2.33 2.13
C ALA A 18 -5.26 2.69 0.77
N LEU A 19 -4.18 2.03 0.38
CA LEU A 19 -3.56 2.23 -0.93
C LEU A 19 -4.48 1.76 -2.07
N GLY A 20 -5.19 0.64 -1.91
CA GLY A 20 -6.18 0.16 -2.87
C GLY A 20 -7.29 1.19 -3.13
N ALA A 21 -7.84 1.78 -2.06
CA ALA A 21 -8.82 2.86 -2.16
C ALA A 21 -8.25 4.10 -2.89
N ALA A 22 -7.01 4.50 -2.60
CA ALA A 22 -6.35 5.60 -3.28
C ALA A 22 -6.13 5.32 -4.79
N ILE A 23 -5.73 4.10 -5.16
CA ILE A 23 -5.60 3.66 -6.56
C ILE A 23 -6.96 3.70 -7.26
N LYS A 24 -8.01 3.21 -6.61
CA LYS A 24 -9.39 3.24 -7.14
C LYS A 24 -9.84 4.67 -7.41
N ALA A 25 -9.61 5.58 -6.47
CA ALA A 25 -9.91 7.00 -6.64
C ALA A 25 -9.11 7.63 -7.79
N ALA A 26 -7.82 7.31 -7.91
CA ALA A 26 -6.98 7.79 -9.00
C ALA A 26 -7.42 7.26 -10.39
N LYS A 27 -7.89 6.01 -10.47
CA LYS A 27 -8.48 5.45 -11.70
C LYS A 27 -9.78 6.16 -12.06
N ALA A 28 -10.66 6.39 -11.07
CA ALA A 28 -11.90 7.11 -11.28
C ALA A 28 -11.66 8.55 -11.78
N ALA A 29 -10.67 9.25 -11.21
CA ALA A 29 -10.26 10.58 -11.65
C ALA A 29 -9.74 10.62 -13.10
N LYS A 30 -9.22 9.49 -13.59
CA LYS A 30 -8.79 9.30 -15.00
C LYS A 30 -9.91 8.79 -15.91
N GLY A 31 -11.15 8.74 -15.43
CA GLY A 31 -12.32 8.23 -16.18
C GLY A 31 -12.40 6.70 -16.28
N THR A 32 -11.54 5.96 -15.58
CA THR A 32 -11.61 4.50 -15.52
C THR A 32 -12.51 4.07 -14.37
N GLN A 33 -13.67 3.50 -14.70
CA GLN A 33 -14.54 2.89 -13.70
C GLN A 33 -14.11 1.45 -13.44
N THR A 34 -14.02 1.06 -12.17
CA THR A 34 -13.74 -0.31 -11.76
C THR A 34 -14.56 -0.69 -10.54
N THR A 35 -15.09 -1.91 -10.55
CA THR A 35 -15.76 -2.52 -9.40
C THR A 35 -14.77 -3.17 -8.43
N SER A 36 -13.50 -3.30 -8.84
CA SER A 36 -12.42 -3.83 -8.01
C SER A 36 -12.00 -2.83 -6.93
N ASP A 37 -11.67 -3.34 -5.75
CA ASP A 37 -11.07 -2.55 -4.67
C ASP A 37 -9.58 -2.30 -4.85
N CYS A 38 -9.01 -2.71 -6.00
CA CYS A 38 -7.63 -2.45 -6.39
C CYS A 38 -6.58 -2.99 -5.40
N VAL A 39 -6.95 -3.98 -4.56
CA VAL A 39 -6.06 -4.62 -3.57
C VAL A 39 -4.85 -5.26 -4.24
N SER A 40 -5.04 -5.99 -5.34
CA SER A 40 -3.92 -6.61 -6.07
C SER A 40 -2.93 -5.59 -6.63
N ASP A 41 -3.43 -4.44 -7.07
CA ASP A 41 -2.59 -3.34 -7.55
C ASP A 41 -1.81 -2.71 -6.39
N ALA A 42 -2.46 -2.50 -5.25
CA ALA A 42 -1.82 -2.02 -4.03
C ALA A 42 -0.69 -2.95 -3.55
N VAL A 43 -0.94 -4.27 -3.50
CA VAL A 43 0.09 -5.26 -3.14
C VAL A 43 1.26 -5.22 -4.12
N ARG A 44 0.99 -5.11 -5.42
CA ARG A 44 2.04 -5.02 -6.44
C ARG A 44 2.88 -3.75 -6.28
N GLU A 45 2.23 -2.63 -5.98
CA GLU A 45 2.89 -1.34 -5.80
C GLU A 45 3.75 -1.29 -4.53
N ILE A 46 3.25 -1.84 -3.42
CA ILE A 46 4.04 -2.00 -2.18
C ILE A 46 5.29 -2.84 -2.47
N LYS A 47 5.13 -3.98 -3.13
CA LYS A 47 6.27 -4.84 -3.49
C LYS A 47 7.30 -4.13 -4.36
N SER A 48 6.86 -3.35 -5.37
CA SER A 48 7.78 -2.66 -6.27
C SER A 48 8.46 -1.46 -5.65
N LYS A 49 7.80 -0.77 -4.71
CA LYS A 49 8.35 0.44 -4.06
C LYS A 49 9.09 0.15 -2.75
N ARG A 50 8.92 -1.05 -2.17
CA ARG A 50 9.50 -1.43 -0.87
C ARG A 50 10.98 -1.07 -0.77
N GLU A 51 11.79 -1.50 -1.74
CA GLU A 51 13.23 -1.26 -1.73
C GLU A 51 13.56 0.24 -1.74
N LYS A 52 12.87 1.00 -2.59
CA LYS A 52 13.05 2.45 -2.68
C LYS A 52 12.67 3.16 -1.38
N VAL A 53 11.57 2.77 -0.75
CA VAL A 53 11.12 3.34 0.53
C VAL A 53 12.15 3.05 1.62
N ILE A 54 12.63 1.80 1.72
CA ILE A 54 13.70 1.44 2.67
C ILE A 54 14.96 2.26 2.41
N GLN A 55 15.38 2.39 1.15
CA GLN A 55 16.53 3.22 0.79
C GLN A 55 16.37 4.67 1.26
N MET A 56 15.20 5.28 1.02
CA MET A 56 14.90 6.65 1.47
C MET A 56 14.94 6.79 3.00
N LEU A 57 14.48 5.78 3.74
CA LEU A 57 14.53 5.78 5.22
C LEU A 57 15.95 5.58 5.76
N THR A 58 16.81 4.89 5.02
CA THR A 58 18.20 4.63 5.42
C THR A 58 19.21 5.69 4.95
N GLN A 59 18.82 6.55 4.00
CA GLN A 59 19.67 7.66 3.59
C GLN A 59 19.67 8.74 4.70
N PRO A 60 20.86 9.16 5.17
CA PRO A 60 20.94 10.26 6.12
C PRO A 60 20.34 11.50 5.45
N THR A 61 19.28 12.04 6.04
CA THR A 61 18.73 13.33 5.64
C THR A 61 19.82 14.36 5.94
N ILE A 62 20.39 14.96 4.90
CA ILE A 62 21.37 16.06 5.00
C ILE A 62 20.66 17.30 5.54
#